data_AF-A0A0Q6ABF5-F1
#
_entry.id   AF-A0A0Q6ABF5-F1
#
_cell.length_a   1.000
_cell.length_b   1.000
_cell.length_c   1.000
_cell.angle_alpha   90.00
_cell.angle_beta   90.00
_cell.angle_gamma   90.00
#
_symmetry.space_group_name_H-M   'P 1'
#
loop_
_entity.id
_entity.type
_entity.pdbx_description
1 polymer ?
#
loop_
_entity_poly.entity_id
_entity_poly.type
_entity_poly.pdbx_seq_one_letter_code
_entity_poly.pdbx_strand_id
1 'polypeptide(L)'
;MRLAGCEFVEKNENILITGSTGVGKSYLGTALGYQACIEGFKVNYFNTSKLFAKLKMAKADGSYLRELAKIQRQDVIILDDFGLQALDSANRITLLEIIEDRHNNGSIIVTSQIPVQGWYDIIGEKTIADAILDRLIHQSHRLELQGESMRKKRGVNRE
;
A
#
# COMPACT_ATOMS: atom_id res chain seq x y z
N MET A 1 -15.77 13.36 -1.67
CA MET A 1 -14.51 12.78 -2.17
C MET A 1 -14.83 11.91 -3.39
N ARG A 2 -14.31 12.24 -4.57
CA ARG A 2 -14.51 11.43 -5.80
C ARG A 2 -13.22 10.68 -6.16
N LEU A 3 -12.98 9.55 -5.50
CA LEU A 3 -11.78 8.74 -5.78
C LEU A 3 -11.79 8.11 -7.18
N ALA A 4 -12.99 7.88 -7.74
CA ALA A 4 -13.15 7.32 -9.08
C ALA A 4 -12.68 8.27 -10.20
N GLY A 5 -12.55 9.58 -9.93
CA GLY A 5 -12.00 10.54 -10.87
C GLY A 5 -10.47 10.61 -10.84
N CYS A 6 -9.79 9.75 -10.07
CA CYS A 6 -8.33 9.69 -9.96
C CYS A 6 -7.62 10.99 -9.56
N GLU A 7 -8.33 12.00 -9.04
CA GLU A 7 -7.75 13.26 -8.53
C GLU A 7 -6.64 13.02 -7.48
N PHE A 8 -6.73 11.92 -6.72
CA PHE A 8 -5.72 11.56 -5.73
C PHE A 8 -4.35 11.29 -6.39
N VAL A 9 -4.33 10.77 -7.64
CA VAL A 9 -3.11 10.52 -8.40
C VAL A 9 -2.48 11.84 -8.83
N GLU A 10 -3.28 12.75 -9.37
CA GLU A 10 -2.81 14.08 -9.81
C GLU A 10 -2.26 14.93 -8.65
N LYS A 11 -2.84 14.76 -7.46
CA LYS A 11 -2.43 15.46 -6.23
C LYS A 11 -1.35 14.73 -5.43
N ASN A 12 -0.90 13.55 -5.89
CA ASN A 12 0.02 12.67 -5.15
C ASN A 12 -0.47 12.29 -3.74
N GLU A 13 -1.78 12.21 -3.55
CA GLU A 13 -2.41 11.82 -2.29
C GLU A 13 -2.47 10.29 -2.18
N ASN A 14 -2.20 9.77 -0.99
CA ASN A 14 -2.27 8.34 -0.69
C ASN A 14 -3.70 7.89 -0.35
N ILE A 15 -3.97 6.59 -0.45
CA ILE A 15 -5.23 5.98 -0.02
C ILE A 15 -4.92 4.86 0.96
N LEU A 16 -5.43 4.96 2.19
CA LEU A 16 -5.23 3.96 3.24
C LEU A 16 -6.55 3.24 3.49
N ILE A 17 -6.61 1.95 3.13
CA ILE A 17 -7.81 1.12 3.23
C ILE A 17 -7.63 0.10 4.35
N THR A 18 -8.35 0.28 5.45
CA THR A 18 -8.28 -0.60 6.63
C THR A 18 -9.58 -1.38 6.86
N GLY A 19 -9.57 -2.38 7.73
CA GLY A 19 -10.74 -3.18 8.09
C GLY A 19 -10.46 -4.68 8.23
N SER A 20 -11.41 -5.42 8.79
CA SER A 20 -11.27 -6.85 9.09
C SER A 20 -11.06 -7.73 7.85
N THR A 21 -10.67 -9.00 8.03
CA THR A 21 -10.46 -9.93 6.90
C THR A 21 -11.73 -10.09 6.06
N GLY A 22 -11.59 -10.05 4.73
CA GLY A 22 -12.68 -10.38 3.81
C GLY A 22 -13.72 -9.28 3.56
N VAL A 23 -13.58 -8.09 4.16
CA VAL A 23 -14.51 -6.95 3.95
C VAL A 23 -14.33 -6.22 2.60
N GLY A 24 -13.37 -6.64 1.78
CA GLY A 24 -13.19 -6.10 0.42
C GLY A 24 -12.04 -5.09 0.24
N LYS A 25 -11.11 -4.96 1.20
CA LYS A 25 -9.97 -4.02 1.10
C LYS A 25 -9.15 -4.15 -0.18
N SER A 26 -8.63 -5.35 -0.45
CA SER A 26 -7.85 -5.65 -1.66
C SER A 26 -8.66 -5.43 -2.93
N TYR A 27 -9.97 -5.74 -2.90
CA TYR A 27 -10.87 -5.48 -4.02
C TYR A 27 -10.97 -3.98 -4.30
N LEU A 28 -11.21 -3.17 -3.27
CA LEU A 28 -11.33 -1.72 -3.42
C LEU A 28 -10.01 -1.09 -3.88
N GLY A 29 -8.88 -1.46 -3.28
CA GLY A 29 -7.56 -0.96 -3.71
C GLY A 29 -7.25 -1.33 -5.16
N THR A 30 -7.57 -2.56 -5.56
CA THR A 30 -7.41 -3.01 -6.96
C THR A 30 -8.37 -2.29 -7.91
N ALA A 31 -9.62 -2.06 -7.51
CA ALA A 31 -10.60 -1.34 -8.33
C ALA A 31 -10.19 0.11 -8.58
N LEU A 32 -9.65 0.79 -7.56
CA LEU A 32 -9.09 2.13 -7.69
C LEU A 32 -7.86 2.17 -8.59
N GLY A 33 -6.95 1.21 -8.43
CA GLY A 33 -5.80 1.07 -9.33
C GLY A 33 -6.20 0.76 -10.77
N TYR A 34 -7.22 -0.10 -10.96
CA TYR A 34 -7.76 -0.41 -12.27
C TYR A 34 -8.39 0.83 -12.93
N GLN A 35 -9.14 1.64 -12.17
CA GLN A 35 -9.66 2.91 -12.67
C GLN A 35 -8.52 3.86 -13.06
N ALA A 36 -7.45 3.94 -12.26
CA ALA A 36 -6.28 4.75 -12.63
C ALA A 36 -5.62 4.25 -13.93
N CYS A 37 -5.56 2.94 -14.17
CA CYS A 37 -5.13 2.42 -15.47
C CYS A 37 -6.03 2.86 -16.63
N ILE A 38 -7.36 2.91 -16.42
CA ILE A 38 -8.32 3.40 -17.44
C ILE A 38 -8.05 4.86 -17.78
N GLU A 39 -7.74 5.68 -16.79
CA GLU A 39 -7.37 7.10 -16.96
C GLU A 39 -5.93 7.29 -17.49
N GLY A 40 -5.21 6.20 -17.79
CA GLY A 40 -3.88 6.24 -18.43
C GLY A 40 -2.69 6.27 -17.48
N PHE A 41 -2.91 6.18 -16.17
CA PHE A 41 -1.83 6.13 -15.17
C PHE A 41 -1.15 4.74 -15.13
N LYS A 42 0.16 4.73 -14.87
CA LYS A 42 0.95 3.52 -14.65
C LYS A 42 0.76 3.05 -13.21
N VAL A 43 0.21 1.84 -13.07
CA VAL A 43 -0.10 1.26 -11.77
C VAL A 43 0.60 -0.08 -11.60
N ASN A 44 1.28 -0.29 -10.47
CA ASN A 44 1.76 -1.60 -10.07
C ASN A 44 1.10 -2.07 -8.77
N TYR A 45 0.77 -3.36 -8.74
CA TYR A 45 0.26 -4.02 -7.54
C TYR A 45 1.36 -4.88 -6.90
N PHE A 46 1.46 -4.79 -5.57
CA PHE A 46 2.35 -5.59 -4.76
C PHE A 46 1.62 -6.17 -3.54
N ASN A 47 1.76 -7.47 -3.33
CA ASN A 47 1.60 -8.00 -1.97
C ASN A 47 2.84 -7.57 -1.17
N THR A 48 2.62 -6.88 -0.04
CA THR A 48 3.68 -6.20 0.71
C THR A 48 4.79 -7.15 1.16
N SER A 49 4.45 -8.31 1.75
CA SER A 49 5.45 -9.29 2.23
C SER A 49 6.28 -9.88 1.08
N LYS A 50 5.65 -10.16 -0.07
CA LYS A 50 6.36 -10.64 -1.27
C LYS A 50 7.28 -9.57 -1.86
N LEU A 51 6.87 -8.30 -1.84
CA LEU A 51 7.70 -7.19 -2.27
C LEU A 51 8.96 -7.08 -1.42
N PHE A 52 8.84 -7.12 -0.10
CA PHE A 52 9.99 -7.08 0.79
C PHE A 52 10.93 -8.27 0.58
N ALA A 53 10.40 -9.49 0.44
CA ALA A 53 11.21 -10.67 0.14
C ALA A 53 11.96 -10.51 -1.20
N LYS A 54 11.29 -10.01 -2.25
CA LYS A 54 11.90 -9.74 -3.55
C LYS A 54 13.03 -8.71 -3.45
N LEU A 55 12.78 -7.60 -2.75
CA LEU A 55 13.76 -6.53 -2.59
C LEU A 55 14.95 -6.95 -1.72
N LYS A 56 14.74 -7.81 -0.74
CA LYS A 56 15.81 -8.42 0.05
C LYS A 56 16.71 -9.31 -0.82
N MET A 57 16.14 -10.12 -1.70
CA MET A 57 16.92 -10.90 -2.68
C MET A 57 17.64 -9.98 -3.68
N ALA A 58 16.99 -8.91 -4.13
CA ALA A 58 17.58 -7.93 -5.04
C ALA A 58 18.81 -7.20 -4.43
N LYS A 59 18.89 -7.07 -3.10
CA LYS A 59 20.09 -6.58 -2.42
C LYS A 59 21.25 -7.58 -2.52
N ALA A 60 20.96 -8.88 -2.44
CA ALA A 60 21.98 -9.92 -2.50
C ALA A 60 22.55 -10.13 -3.93
N ASP A 61 21.75 -9.90 -4.98
CA ASP A 61 22.18 -10.07 -6.37
C ASP A 61 22.56 -8.76 -7.08
N GLY A 62 22.54 -7.63 -6.37
CA GLY A 62 22.90 -6.30 -6.89
C GLY A 62 21.84 -5.64 -7.77
N SER A 63 20.65 -6.22 -7.91
CA SER A 63 19.55 -5.65 -8.73
C SER A 63 18.65 -4.66 -7.97
N TYR A 64 18.89 -4.42 -6.67
CA TYR A 64 18.04 -3.61 -5.80
C TYR A 64 17.66 -2.24 -6.37
N LEU A 65 18.64 -1.43 -6.78
CA LEU A 65 18.40 -0.09 -7.33
C LEU A 65 17.58 -0.13 -8.61
N ARG A 66 17.73 -1.19 -9.42
CA ARG A 66 16.93 -1.38 -10.64
C ARG A 66 15.48 -1.68 -10.31
N GLU A 67 15.21 -2.45 -9.26
CA GLU A 67 13.86 -2.74 -8.80
C GLU A 67 13.20 -1.50 -8.16
N LEU A 68 13.92 -0.72 -7.35
CA LEU A 68 13.42 0.57 -6.84
C LEU A 68 13.08 1.53 -7.99
N ALA A 69 13.95 1.67 -8.98
CA ALA A 69 13.68 2.52 -10.14
C ALA A 69 12.44 2.06 -10.95
N LYS A 70 12.10 0.77 -10.94
CA LYS A 70 10.85 0.29 -11.56
C LYS A 70 9.61 0.71 -10.76
N ILE A 71 9.70 0.72 -9.44
CA ILE A 71 8.63 1.16 -8.52
C ILE A 71 8.44 2.67 -8.63
N GLN A 72 9.53 3.44 -8.65
CA GLN A 72 9.51 4.90 -8.74
C GLN A 72 8.84 5.42 -10.02
N ARG A 73 8.96 4.70 -11.15
CA ARG A 73 8.34 5.07 -12.44
C ARG A 73 6.81 4.88 -12.51
N GLN A 74 6.18 4.40 -11.43
CA GLN A 74 4.74 4.18 -11.39
C GLN A 74 4.04 5.40 -10.79
N ASP A 75 2.97 5.84 -11.44
CA ASP A 75 2.12 6.92 -10.93
C ASP A 75 1.40 6.45 -9.65
N VAL A 76 0.98 5.17 -9.61
CA VAL A 76 0.37 4.54 -8.43
C VAL A 76 1.03 3.21 -8.10
N ILE A 77 1.28 2.95 -6.82
CA ILE A 77 1.57 1.60 -6.34
C ILE A 77 0.53 1.16 -5.33
N ILE A 78 0.19 -0.12 -5.36
CA ILE A 78 -0.68 -0.76 -4.37
C ILE A 78 0.18 -1.65 -3.48
N LEU A 79 0.19 -1.36 -2.18
CA LEU A 79 0.78 -2.18 -1.12
C LEU A 79 -0.34 -2.92 -0.40
N ASP A 80 -0.67 -4.12 -0.89
CA ASP A 80 -1.73 -4.95 -0.35
C ASP A 80 -1.23 -5.78 0.84
N ASP A 81 -2.11 -6.04 1.81
CA ASP A 81 -1.84 -6.81 3.02
C ASP A 81 -0.67 -6.26 3.88
N PHE A 82 -0.59 -4.93 4.02
CA PHE A 82 0.38 -4.29 4.90
C PHE A 82 0.14 -4.65 6.38
N GLY A 83 1.22 -4.90 7.11
CA GLY A 83 1.21 -5.06 8.57
C GLY A 83 0.67 -6.39 9.10
N LEU A 84 0.70 -7.46 8.28
CA LEU A 84 0.46 -8.82 8.78
C LEU A 84 1.50 -9.28 9.81
N GLN A 85 2.71 -8.73 9.75
CA GLN A 85 3.83 -9.03 10.65
C GLN A 85 4.61 -7.74 10.91
N ALA A 86 5.27 -7.65 12.07
CA ALA A 86 6.17 -6.55 12.38
C ALA A 86 7.37 -6.53 11.41
N LEU A 87 7.84 -5.33 11.06
CA LEU A 87 8.92 -5.16 10.10
C LEU A 87 10.29 -5.38 10.75
N ASP A 88 11.10 -6.26 10.13
CA ASP A 88 12.52 -6.33 10.45
C ASP A 88 13.25 -5.04 10.03
N SER A 89 14.48 -4.84 10.52
CA SER A 89 15.24 -3.62 10.24
C SER A 89 15.45 -3.39 8.73
N ALA A 90 15.62 -4.45 7.94
CA ALA A 90 15.84 -4.32 6.50
C ALA A 90 14.58 -3.87 5.77
N ASN A 91 13.41 -4.41 6.15
CA ASN A 91 12.11 -4.06 5.58
C ASN A 91 11.69 -2.64 5.97
N ARG A 92 12.01 -2.17 7.18
CA ARG A 92 11.80 -0.78 7.60
C ARG A 92 12.53 0.21 6.72
N ILE A 93 13.83 0.00 6.52
CA ILE A 93 14.65 0.87 5.65
C ILE A 93 14.15 0.82 4.21
N THR A 94 13.84 -0.39 3.71
CA THR A 94 13.28 -0.55 2.36
C THR A 94 11.94 0.17 2.20
N LEU A 95 11.07 0.11 3.21
CA LEU A 95 9.80 0.85 3.19
C LEU A 95 10.06 2.35 3.22
N LEU A 96 10.94 2.85 4.09
CA LEU A 96 11.30 4.27 4.15
C LEU A 96 11.77 4.77 2.78
N GLU A 97 12.70 4.07 2.12
CA GLU A 97 13.19 4.42 0.78
C GLU A 97 12.04 4.50 -0.25
N ILE A 98 11.13 3.52 -0.27
CA ILE A 98 9.96 3.53 -1.16
C ILE A 98 9.04 4.73 -0.86
N ILE A 99 8.78 5.02 0.41
CA ILE A 99 7.90 6.14 0.80
C ILE A 99 8.55 7.49 0.46
N GLU A 100 9.86 7.63 0.67
CA GLU A 100 10.61 8.84 0.34
C GLU A 100 10.64 9.13 -1.15
N ASP A 101 10.93 8.13 -1.99
CA ASP A 101 10.95 8.26 -3.45
C ASP A 101 9.60 8.67 -4.05
N ARG A 102 8.51 8.37 -3.33
CA ARG A 102 7.13 8.60 -3.78
C ARG A 102 6.47 9.82 -3.17
N HIS A 103 7.00 10.34 -2.05
CA HIS A 103 6.45 11.51 -1.42
C HIS A 103 6.46 12.70 -2.40
N ASN A 104 5.29 13.27 -2.68
CA ASN A 104 5.05 14.30 -3.71
C ASN A 104 5.38 13.89 -5.17
N ASN A 105 5.57 12.60 -5.46
CA ASN A 105 5.98 12.11 -6.79
C ASN A 105 5.21 10.86 -7.26
N GLY A 106 4.28 10.33 -6.46
CA GLY A 106 3.31 9.33 -6.88
C GLY A 106 2.51 8.75 -5.72
N SER A 107 1.24 8.43 -5.97
CA SER A 107 0.31 7.96 -4.92
C SER A 107 0.55 6.52 -4.48
N ILE A 108 0.29 6.25 -3.21
CA ILE A 108 0.36 4.90 -2.63
C ILE A 108 -1.03 4.51 -2.14
N ILE A 109 -1.52 3.37 -2.62
CA ILE A 109 -2.70 2.71 -2.06
C ILE A 109 -2.22 1.62 -1.11
N VAL A 110 -2.49 1.76 0.18
CA VAL A 110 -2.17 0.74 1.18
C VAL A 110 -3.44 0.03 1.60
N THR A 111 -3.41 -1.30 1.67
CA THR A 111 -4.47 -2.06 2.34
C THR A 111 -3.90 -2.72 3.59
N SER A 112 -4.65 -2.68 4.70
CA SER A 112 -4.20 -3.31 5.95
C SER A 112 -5.36 -3.84 6.76
N GLN A 113 -5.13 -4.92 7.51
CA GLN A 113 -6.06 -5.37 8.54
C GLN A 113 -5.87 -4.62 9.86
N ILE A 114 -4.72 -3.97 10.03
CA ILE A 114 -4.37 -3.20 11.21
C ILE A 114 -4.87 -1.76 11.01
N PRO A 115 -5.59 -1.18 11.98
CA PRO A 115 -5.91 0.24 11.96
C PRO A 115 -4.66 1.10 11.85
N VAL A 116 -4.77 2.27 11.22
CA VAL A 116 -3.62 3.16 10.98
C VAL A 116 -2.87 3.51 12.29
N GLN A 117 -3.59 3.62 13.40
CA GLN A 117 -3.03 3.89 14.72
C GLN A 117 -2.05 2.80 15.20
N GLY A 118 -2.24 1.55 14.75
CA GLY A 118 -1.35 0.43 15.08
C GLY A 118 -0.13 0.30 14.15
N TRP A 119 -0.03 1.11 13.09
CA TRP A 119 1.07 0.98 12.13
C TRP A 119 2.42 1.38 12.71
N TYR A 120 2.42 2.28 13.69
CA TYR A 120 3.64 2.67 14.40
C TYR A 120 4.33 1.46 15.05
N ASP A 121 3.56 0.61 15.73
CA ASP A 121 4.07 -0.60 16.39
C ASP A 121 4.52 -1.67 15.39
N ILE A 122 3.80 -1.79 14.27
CA ILE A 122 4.15 -2.71 13.18
C ILE A 122 5.46 -2.33 12.51
N ILE A 123 5.66 -1.03 12.25
CA ILE A 123 6.90 -0.53 11.66
C ILE A 123 8.02 -0.69 12.68
N GLY A 124 7.83 -0.16 13.89
CA GLY A 124 8.83 -0.17 14.96
C GLY A 124 10.01 0.77 14.68
N GLU A 125 10.82 1.00 15.70
CA GLU A 125 11.85 2.07 15.75
C GLU A 125 11.26 3.46 15.51
N LYS A 126 11.34 4.28 16.56
CA LYS A 126 10.64 5.56 16.65
C LYS A 126 10.92 6.48 15.46
N THR A 127 12.19 6.63 15.10
CA THR A 127 12.62 7.62 14.11
C THR A 127 12.13 7.28 12.71
N ILE A 128 12.27 6.01 12.31
CA ILE A 128 11.84 5.50 11.01
C ILE A 128 10.32 5.42 10.94
N ALA A 129 9.65 4.99 12.01
CA ALA A 129 8.19 4.96 12.07
C ALA A 129 7.60 6.37 11.91
N ASP A 130 8.12 7.36 12.63
CA ASP A 130 7.72 8.77 12.49
C ASP A 130 7.92 9.26 11.06
N ALA A 131 9.10 9.01 10.46
CA ALA A 131 9.41 9.45 9.10
C ALA A 131 8.49 8.81 8.03
N ILE A 132 8.20 7.53 8.15
CA ILE A 132 7.30 6.80 7.24
C ILE A 132 5.87 7.30 7.39
N LEU A 133 5.37 7.36 8.62
CA LEU A 133 3.97 7.68 8.89
C LEU A 133 3.67 9.14 8.56
N ASP A 134 4.57 10.08 8.85
CA ASP A 134 4.42 11.48 8.49
C ASP A 134 4.14 11.63 6.98
N ARG A 135 5.00 11.03 6.14
CA ARG A 135 4.86 11.09 4.67
C ARG A 135 3.68 10.30 4.13
N LEU A 136 3.39 9.14 4.70
CA LEU A 136 2.33 8.26 4.19
C LEU A 136 0.94 8.76 4.57
N ILE A 137 0.80 9.35 5.77
CA ILE A 137 -0.48 9.73 6.36
C ILE A 137 -0.87 11.17 6.06
N HIS A 138 0.09 12.11 6.04
CA HIS A 138 -0.22 13.55 6.01
C HIS A 138 -1.09 13.95 4.81
N GLN A 139 -0.80 13.40 3.64
CA GLN A 139 -1.60 13.58 2.41
C GLN A 139 -2.30 12.27 2.06
N SER A 140 -3.27 11.84 2.88
CA SER A 140 -3.97 10.58 2.64
C SER A 140 -5.48 10.62 2.86
N HIS A 141 -6.18 9.84 2.05
CA HIS A 141 -7.58 9.50 2.22
C HIS A 141 -7.69 8.19 3.00
N ARG A 142 -8.41 8.20 4.12
CA ARG A 142 -8.57 7.00 4.97
C ARG A 142 -9.95 6.39 4.77
N LEU A 143 -9.98 5.11 4.43
CA LEU A 143 -11.18 4.32 4.21
C LEU A 143 -11.18 3.13 5.17
N GLU A 144 -11.99 3.22 6.22
CA GLU A 144 -12.19 2.11 7.15
C GLU A 144 -13.39 1.28 6.72
N LEU A 145 -13.14 0.08 6.22
CA LEU A 145 -14.19 -0.84 5.77
C LEU A 145 -14.70 -1.68 6.94
N GLN A 146 -16.03 -1.68 7.09
CA GLN A 146 -16.74 -2.44 8.10
C GLN A 146 -17.72 -3.42 7.45
N GLY A 147 -18.05 -4.48 8.18
CA GLY A 147 -19.05 -5.47 7.76
C GLY A 147 -18.53 -6.90 7.77
N GLU A 148 -19.39 -7.82 7.34
CA GLU A 148 -19.06 -9.23 7.27
C GLU A 148 -18.13 -9.56 6.10
N SER A 149 -17.41 -10.67 6.23
CA SER A 149 -16.59 -11.21 5.15
C SER A 149 -17.43 -11.51 3.91
N MET A 150 -17.15 -10.83 2.81
CA MET A 150 -17.76 -11.05 1.50
C MET A 150 -17.45 -12.45 0.95
N ARG A 151 -16.43 -13.14 1.49
CA ARG A 151 -16.11 -14.53 1.15
C ARG A 151 -17.19 -15.49 1.65
N LYS A 152 -17.79 -15.23 2.82
CA LYS A 152 -18.90 -16.03 3.36
C LYS A 152 -20.16 -15.87 2.50
N LYS A 153 -20.50 -14.64 2.09
CA LYS A 153 -21.65 -14.35 1.23
C LYS A 153 -21.58 -15.05 -0.14
N ARG A 154 -20.38 -15.23 -0.71
CA ARG A 154 -20.19 -16.00 -1.95
C ARG A 154 -20.30 -17.52 -1.76
N GLY A 155 -20.02 -18.04 -0.57
CA GLY A 155 -20.18 -19.46 -0.25
C GLY A 155 -21.64 -19.88 -0.07
N VAL A 156 -22.45 -19.01 0.53
CA VAL A 156 -23.90 -19.26 0.76
C VAL A 156 -24.71 -19.26 -0.54
N ASN A 157 -24.31 -18.49 -1.56
CA ASN A 157 -24.99 -18.46 -2.87
C ASN A 157 -24.62 -19.63 -3.81
N ARG A 158 -23.93 -20.67 -3.31
CA ARG A 158 -23.55 -21.86 -4.10
C ARG A 158 -24.26 -23.14 -3.65
N GLU A 159 -25.23 -23.04 -2.74
CA GLU A 159 -26.13 -24.12 -2.32
C GLU A 159 -27.55 -23.87 -2.84
#